data_AF-C4JXN0-F1
#
_entry.id   AF-C4JXN0-F1
#
_cell.length_a   1.000
_cell.length_b   1.000
_cell.length_c   1.000
_cell.angle_alpha   90.00
_cell.angle_beta   90.00
_cell.angle_gamma   90.00
#
_symmetry.space_group_name_H-M   'P 1'
#
loop_
_entity.id
_entity.type
_entity.pdbx_description
1 polymer ?
#
loop_
_entity_poly.entity_id
_entity_poly.type
_entity_poly.pdbx_seq_one_letter_code
_entity_poly.pdbx_strand_id
1 'polypeptide(L)'
;MHSDSEVQKFYLDARAHISDFRNAASVLLDKDLSDDSEELIKKYRTLLAFDFEAAVRLKHWESLCEILYESRQVADDTLYGLFADCILCSDCPTEEIVKIFEIIIQAYHKTKPQNIDKVSRWIRCAFQLSIESSPEAAESVLDQAYILARDGPEYQNQRPDEEIVQGAGSSSTQLAYPNEELEWLATTAFNHAIDLYLASDDTASRRWYGKALDLARLLHDNGGLWQILQEKFGRLSWDD
;
A
#
# COMPACT_ATOMS: atom_id res chain seq x y z
N MET A 1 14.52 -16.28 30.57
CA MET A 1 13.85 -15.05 30.11
C MET A 1 14.86 -13.94 30.23
N HIS A 2 15.27 -13.34 29.12
CA HIS A 2 16.09 -12.12 29.17
C HIS A 2 15.23 -10.98 29.72
N SER A 3 15.83 -10.09 30.49
CA SER A 3 15.17 -8.85 30.92
C SER A 3 14.91 -7.94 29.71
N ASP A 4 13.88 -7.10 29.77
CA ASP A 4 13.50 -6.18 28.70
C ASP A 4 14.68 -5.28 28.25
N SER A 5 15.53 -4.91 29.22
CA SER A 5 16.77 -4.15 29.00
C SER A 5 17.84 -4.92 28.21
N GLU A 6 17.95 -6.25 28.38
CA GLU A 6 18.90 -7.07 27.62
C GLU A 6 18.45 -7.25 26.17
N VAL A 7 17.14 -7.41 25.94
CA VAL A 7 16.55 -7.51 24.59
C VAL A 7 16.75 -6.20 23.83
N GLN A 8 16.52 -5.06 24.49
CA GLN A 8 16.76 -3.74 23.90
C GLN A 8 18.23 -3.56 23.47
N LYS A 9 19.17 -4.04 24.27
CA LYS A 9 20.60 -4.00 23.95
C LYS A 9 20.93 -4.81 22.69
N PHE A 10 20.38 -6.01 22.55
CA PHE A 10 20.60 -6.82 21.35
C PHE A 10 20.12 -6.13 20.07
N TYR A 11 18.99 -5.42 20.12
CA TYR A 11 18.52 -4.63 18.97
C TYR A 11 19.46 -3.46 18.64
N LEU A 12 19.96 -2.74 19.64
CA LEU A 12 20.92 -1.65 19.42
C LEU A 12 22.23 -2.16 18.81
N ASP A 13 22.78 -3.25 19.36
CA ASP A 13 24.01 -3.87 18.86
C ASP A 13 23.81 -4.39 17.42
N ALA A 14 22.65 -4.99 17.12
CA ALA A 14 22.31 -5.43 15.76
C ALA A 14 22.25 -4.26 14.78
N ARG A 15 21.58 -3.15 15.12
CA ARG A 15 21.51 -1.97 14.25
C ARG A 15 22.88 -1.35 14.00
N ALA A 16 23.76 -1.32 15.00
CA ALA A 16 25.14 -0.85 14.83
C ALA A 16 25.90 -1.71 13.82
N HIS A 17 25.88 -3.04 13.96
CA HIS A 17 26.54 -3.95 13.03
C HIS A 17 25.94 -3.91 11.62
N ILE A 18 24.62 -3.75 11.49
CA ILE A 18 23.96 -3.58 10.19
C ILE A 18 24.42 -2.28 9.54
N SER A 19 24.48 -1.18 10.28
CA SER A 19 24.96 0.12 9.77
C SER A 19 26.40 0.04 9.27
N ASP A 20 27.29 -0.60 10.03
CA ASP A 20 28.69 -0.82 9.63
C ASP A 20 28.77 -1.62 8.31
N PHE A 21 27.97 -2.68 8.19
CA PHE A 21 27.89 -3.46 6.96
C PHE A 21 27.37 -2.62 5.79
N ARG A 22 26.30 -1.85 5.99
CA ARG A 22 25.70 -1.00 4.95
C ARG A 22 26.68 0.00 4.39
N ASN A 23 27.46 0.64 5.25
CA ASN A 23 28.50 1.58 4.86
C ASN A 23 29.60 0.92 4.01
N ALA A 24 29.92 -0.35 4.28
CA ALA A 24 30.87 -1.12 3.47
C ALA A 24 30.25 -1.65 2.16
N ALA A 25 28.98 -2.04 2.19
CA ALA A 25 28.27 -2.66 1.08
C ALA A 25 27.81 -1.66 0.02
N SER A 26 27.49 -0.41 0.38
CA SER A 26 27.12 0.65 -0.57
C SER A 26 28.18 0.86 -1.65
N VAL A 27 29.46 0.77 -1.29
CA VAL A 27 30.62 0.86 -2.21
C VAL A 27 30.68 -0.31 -3.20
N LEU A 28 30.10 -1.46 -2.85
CA LEU A 28 30.07 -2.66 -3.67
C LEU A 28 28.83 -2.72 -4.55
N LEU A 29 27.66 -2.30 -4.04
CA LEU A 29 26.39 -2.31 -4.76
C LEU A 29 26.33 -1.27 -5.90
N ASP A 30 27.12 -0.21 -5.83
CA ASP A 30 27.28 0.78 -6.92
C ASP A 30 28.09 0.26 -8.12
N LYS A 31 28.75 -0.89 -7.98
CA LYS A 31 29.50 -1.51 -9.08
C LYS A 31 28.60 -2.54 -9.76
N ASP A 32 28.40 -2.40 -11.06
CA ASP A 32 27.71 -3.35 -11.92
C ASP A 32 28.34 -4.74 -11.74
N LEU A 33 27.62 -5.70 -11.14
CA LEU A 33 28.20 -6.95 -10.68
C LEU A 33 27.37 -8.18 -11.10
N SER A 34 28.09 -9.28 -11.32
CA SER A 34 27.74 -10.65 -11.74
C SER A 34 26.85 -11.45 -10.76
N ASP A 35 26.74 -12.78 -10.89
CA ASP A 35 25.97 -13.69 -9.99
C ASP A 35 26.25 -13.47 -8.47
N ASP A 36 27.47 -13.08 -8.08
CA ASP A 36 27.82 -12.72 -6.70
C ASP A 36 26.95 -11.56 -6.14
N SER A 37 26.37 -10.74 -7.01
CA SER A 37 25.43 -9.67 -6.65
C SER A 37 24.12 -10.18 -6.10
N GLU A 38 23.60 -11.30 -6.62
CA GLU A 38 22.27 -11.76 -6.24
C GLU A 38 22.27 -12.27 -4.79
N GLU A 39 23.32 -13.00 -4.41
CA GLU A 39 23.50 -13.43 -3.02
C GLU A 39 23.74 -12.24 -2.09
N LEU A 40 24.52 -11.24 -2.53
CA LEU A 40 24.75 -10.01 -1.77
C LEU A 40 23.44 -9.23 -1.58
N ILE A 41 22.63 -9.09 -2.61
CA ILE A 41 21.30 -8.44 -2.55
C ILE A 41 20.40 -9.17 -1.58
N LYS A 42 20.36 -10.52 -1.59
CA LYS A 42 19.55 -11.31 -0.64
C LYS A 42 19.98 -11.07 0.80
N LYS A 43 21.29 -11.06 1.07
CA LYS A 43 21.83 -10.74 2.42
C LYS A 43 21.48 -9.31 2.82
N TYR A 44 21.61 -8.36 1.90
CA TYR A 44 21.30 -6.96 2.16
C TYR A 44 19.82 -6.74 2.45
N ARG A 45 18.90 -7.36 1.69
CA ARG A 45 17.45 -7.40 2.00
C ARG A 45 17.19 -7.94 3.40
N THR A 46 17.87 -9.00 3.79
CA THR A 46 17.74 -9.60 5.13
C THR A 46 18.19 -8.63 6.23
N LEU A 47 19.28 -7.89 6.01
CA LEU A 47 19.75 -6.87 6.95
C LEU A 47 18.81 -5.66 7.01
N LEU A 48 18.22 -5.25 5.89
CA LEU A 48 17.16 -4.22 5.84
C LEU A 48 15.94 -4.65 6.65
N ALA A 49 15.51 -5.90 6.51
CA ALA A 49 14.41 -6.46 7.30
C ALA A 49 14.71 -6.44 8.82
N PHE A 50 15.88 -6.90 9.24
CA PHE A 50 16.26 -6.91 10.65
C PHE A 50 16.42 -5.51 11.24
N ASP A 51 16.99 -4.56 10.49
CA ASP A 51 17.12 -3.18 10.95
C ASP A 51 15.74 -2.52 11.09
N PHE A 52 14.82 -2.79 10.16
CA PHE A 52 13.46 -2.30 10.25
C PHE A 52 12.72 -2.89 11.46
N GLU A 53 12.78 -4.21 11.68
CA GLU A 53 12.18 -4.83 12.86
C GLU A 53 12.79 -4.27 14.15
N ALA A 54 14.12 -4.10 14.19
CA ALA A 54 14.81 -3.53 15.34
C ALA A 54 14.36 -2.08 15.59
N ALA A 55 14.23 -1.26 14.54
CA ALA A 55 13.73 0.11 14.64
C ALA A 55 12.31 0.14 15.21
N VAL A 56 11.42 -0.74 14.74
CA VAL A 56 10.05 -0.88 15.25
C VAL A 56 10.05 -1.27 16.73
N ARG A 57 10.85 -2.27 17.13
CA ARG A 57 10.93 -2.72 18.54
C ARG A 57 11.51 -1.67 19.47
N LEU A 58 12.46 -0.87 18.98
CA LEU A 58 13.05 0.25 19.70
C LEU A 58 12.19 1.52 19.67
N LYS A 59 11.07 1.52 18.93
CA LYS A 59 10.20 2.68 18.71
C LYS A 59 10.92 3.87 18.06
N HIS A 60 11.96 3.60 17.26
CA HIS A 60 12.71 4.59 16.49
C HIS A 60 11.99 4.89 15.16
N TRP A 61 10.78 5.42 15.25
CA TRP A 61 9.86 5.62 14.11
C TRP A 61 10.47 6.50 13.01
N GLU A 62 11.24 7.51 13.41
CA GLU A 62 11.91 8.46 12.53
C GLU A 62 12.87 7.78 11.54
N SER A 63 13.46 6.64 11.92
CA SER A 63 14.41 5.91 11.07
C SER A 63 13.75 4.99 10.04
N LEU A 64 12.44 4.73 10.15
CA LEU A 64 11.74 3.78 9.29
C LEU A 64 11.64 4.25 7.84
N CYS A 65 11.38 5.56 7.65
CA CYS A 65 11.35 6.15 6.32
C CYS A 65 12.70 6.03 5.61
N GLU A 66 13.81 6.25 6.33
CA GLU A 66 15.17 6.16 5.79
C GLU A 66 15.46 4.74 5.28
N ILE A 67 15.14 3.72 6.08
CA ILE A 67 15.30 2.31 5.71
C ILE A 67 14.46 1.97 4.47
N LEU A 68 13.22 2.47 4.40
CA LEU A 68 12.35 2.26 3.24
C LEU A 68 12.91 2.89 1.98
N TYR A 69 13.39 4.13 2.04
CA TYR A 69 13.97 4.82 0.89
C TYR A 69 15.23 4.10 0.39
N GLU A 70 16.10 3.68 1.30
CA GLU A 70 17.29 2.89 0.99
C GLU A 70 16.94 1.56 0.33
N SER A 71 15.90 0.88 0.83
CA SER A 71 15.49 -0.42 0.31
C SER A 71 14.96 -0.40 -1.13
N ARG A 72 14.53 0.75 -1.67
CA ARG A 72 13.78 0.84 -2.95
C ARG A 72 14.45 0.18 -4.14
N GLN A 73 15.79 0.19 -4.22
CA GLN A 73 16.51 -0.38 -5.35
C GLN A 73 16.59 -1.90 -5.29
N VAL A 74 16.49 -2.45 -4.08
CA VAL A 74 16.69 -3.86 -3.84
C VAL A 74 15.43 -4.56 -3.37
N ALA A 75 14.41 -3.88 -2.86
CA ALA A 75 13.25 -4.50 -2.23
C ALA A 75 12.42 -5.34 -3.20
N ASP A 76 11.92 -6.45 -2.68
CA ASP A 76 10.95 -7.33 -3.33
C ASP A 76 9.65 -7.41 -2.50
N ASP A 77 8.67 -8.13 -3.02
CA ASP A 77 7.38 -8.38 -2.36
C ASP A 77 7.52 -8.96 -0.94
N THR A 78 8.58 -9.75 -0.71
CA THR A 78 8.83 -10.36 0.60
C THR A 78 9.29 -9.30 1.60
N LEU A 79 10.24 -8.45 1.20
CA LEU A 79 10.76 -7.38 2.05
C LEU A 79 9.70 -6.33 2.36
N TYR A 80 8.95 -5.86 1.34
CA TYR A 80 7.83 -4.95 1.58
C TYR A 80 6.76 -5.55 2.47
N GLY A 81 6.52 -6.86 2.33
CA GLY A 81 5.59 -7.56 3.20
C GLY A 81 6.04 -7.61 4.64
N LEU A 82 7.32 -7.85 4.88
CA LEU A 82 7.87 -7.81 6.23
C LEU A 82 7.73 -6.41 6.84
N PHE A 83 8.02 -5.35 6.08
CA PHE A 83 7.84 -3.97 6.57
C PHE A 83 6.38 -3.67 6.94
N ALA A 84 5.43 -4.04 6.08
CA ALA A 84 4.01 -3.86 6.34
C ALA A 84 3.55 -4.64 7.59
N ASP A 85 3.93 -5.92 7.69
CA ASP A 85 3.56 -6.78 8.82
C ASP A 85 4.17 -6.26 10.14
N CYS A 86 5.44 -5.83 10.13
CA CYS A 86 6.10 -5.24 11.30
C CYS A 86 5.36 -4.02 11.84
N ILE A 87 4.89 -3.14 10.97
CA ILE A 87 4.21 -1.91 11.38
C ILE A 87 2.78 -2.18 11.85
N LEU A 88 2.01 -2.99 11.12
CA LEU A 88 0.65 -3.35 11.49
C LEU A 88 0.57 -4.09 12.83
N CYS A 89 1.62 -4.83 13.19
CA CYS A 89 1.71 -5.57 14.45
C CYS A 89 2.40 -4.78 15.59
N SER A 90 2.61 -3.48 15.44
CA SER A 90 3.34 -2.65 16.41
C SER A 90 2.49 -1.58 17.08
N ASP A 91 3.03 -0.96 18.13
CA ASP A 91 2.43 0.23 18.79
C ASP A 91 2.72 1.53 18.01
N CYS A 92 3.01 1.46 16.71
CA CYS A 92 3.35 2.62 15.90
C CYS A 92 2.17 3.60 15.85
N PRO A 93 2.39 4.92 16.02
CA PRO A 93 1.32 5.91 15.86
C PRO A 93 0.70 5.84 14.46
N THR A 94 -0.63 6.00 14.37
CA THR A 94 -1.38 5.88 13.11
C THR A 94 -0.82 6.76 12.00
N GLU A 95 -0.42 7.99 12.30
CA GLU A 95 0.18 8.91 11.32
C GLU A 95 1.45 8.33 10.67
N GLU A 96 2.29 7.65 11.46
CA GLU A 96 3.52 7.02 10.97
C GLU A 96 3.20 5.74 10.19
N ILE A 97 2.21 4.95 10.63
CA ILE A 97 1.74 3.78 9.88
C ILE A 97 1.33 4.19 8.46
N VAL A 98 0.51 5.24 8.36
CA VAL A 98 -0.02 5.70 7.09
C VAL A 98 1.09 6.22 6.17
N LYS A 99 2.02 7.03 6.67
CA LYS A 99 3.20 7.48 5.90
C LYS A 99 4.02 6.30 5.36
N ILE A 100 4.24 5.27 6.17
CA ILE A 100 4.98 4.08 5.77
C ILE A 100 4.25 3.33 4.66
N PHE A 101 2.93 3.13 4.81
CA PHE A 101 2.12 2.47 3.78
C PHE A 101 2.13 3.23 2.46
N GLU A 102 2.05 4.56 2.48
CA GLU A 102 2.18 5.37 1.26
C GLU A 102 3.52 5.12 0.55
N ILE A 103 4.62 5.06 1.30
CA ILE A 103 5.95 4.79 0.72
C ILE A 103 6.01 3.37 0.13
N ILE A 104 5.49 2.38 0.85
CA ILE A 104 5.46 0.97 0.40
C ILE A 104 4.65 0.86 -0.89
N ILE A 105 3.41 1.36 -0.91
CA ILE A 105 2.51 1.23 -2.05
C ILE A 105 3.05 2.00 -3.26
N GLN A 106 3.58 3.22 -3.07
CA GLN A 106 4.21 3.99 -4.16
C GLN A 106 5.43 3.28 -4.74
N ALA A 107 6.26 2.66 -3.90
CA ALA A 107 7.42 1.93 -4.37
C ALA A 107 7.01 0.66 -5.12
N TYR A 108 5.99 -0.03 -4.60
CA TYR A 108 5.44 -1.24 -5.18
C TYR A 108 4.80 -1.02 -6.56
N HIS A 109 4.17 0.13 -6.78
CA HIS A 109 3.66 0.51 -8.10
C HIS A 109 4.77 0.59 -9.15
N LYS A 110 5.98 1.04 -8.77
CA LYS A 110 7.10 1.20 -9.71
C LYS A 110 7.72 -0.14 -10.14
N THR A 111 7.62 -1.17 -9.31
CA THR A 111 8.28 -2.46 -9.54
C THR A 111 7.41 -3.48 -10.29
N LYS A 112 6.19 -3.09 -10.70
CA LYS A 112 5.11 -3.96 -11.20
C LYS A 112 4.72 -5.03 -10.16
N PRO A 113 3.55 -4.88 -9.50
CA PRO A 113 3.04 -5.85 -8.53
C PRO A 113 3.18 -7.30 -8.99
N GLN A 114 3.90 -8.13 -8.24
CA GLN A 114 3.82 -9.59 -8.43
C GLN A 114 2.66 -10.20 -7.64
N ASN A 115 2.21 -9.52 -6.58
CA ASN A 115 1.15 -9.95 -5.68
C ASN A 115 0.20 -8.80 -5.31
N ILE A 116 -0.71 -8.51 -6.25
CA ILE A 116 -1.74 -7.46 -6.08
C ILE A 116 -2.70 -7.76 -4.92
N ASP A 117 -2.98 -9.04 -4.63
CA ASP A 117 -3.82 -9.46 -3.50
C ASP A 117 -3.24 -8.97 -2.17
N LYS A 118 -1.92 -9.15 -1.95
CA LYS A 118 -1.28 -8.71 -0.72
C LYS A 118 -1.35 -7.19 -0.54
N VAL A 119 -1.09 -6.43 -1.60
CA VAL A 119 -1.10 -4.96 -1.55
C VAL A 119 -2.51 -4.39 -1.43
N SER A 120 -3.52 -5.03 -2.03
CA SER A 120 -4.91 -4.63 -1.86
C SER A 120 -5.36 -4.71 -0.39
N ARG A 121 -4.93 -5.75 0.35
CA ARG A 121 -5.20 -5.86 1.80
C ARG A 121 -4.47 -4.80 2.61
N TRP A 122 -3.23 -4.48 2.26
CA TRP A 122 -2.48 -3.38 2.89
C TRP A 122 -3.15 -2.03 2.68
N ILE A 123 -3.64 -1.77 1.47
CA ILE A 123 -4.44 -0.58 1.14
C ILE A 123 -5.69 -0.52 2.02
N ARG A 124 -6.44 -1.63 2.14
CA ARG A 124 -7.59 -1.70 3.04
C ARG A 124 -7.20 -1.34 4.48
N CYS A 125 -6.14 -1.93 5.03
CA CYS A 125 -5.69 -1.64 6.38
C CYS A 125 -5.28 -0.16 6.54
N ALA A 126 -4.48 0.38 5.62
CA ALA A 126 -4.06 1.78 5.65
C ALA A 126 -5.26 2.74 5.57
N PHE A 127 -6.25 2.41 4.75
CA PHE A 127 -7.48 3.20 4.62
C PHE A 127 -8.31 3.17 5.91
N GLN A 128 -8.54 1.99 6.49
CA GLN A 128 -9.26 1.84 7.76
C GLN A 128 -8.61 2.64 8.89
N LEU A 129 -7.28 2.67 8.92
CA LEU A 129 -6.52 3.41 9.93
C LEU A 129 -6.58 4.93 9.70
N SER A 130 -6.59 5.38 8.44
CA SER A 130 -6.50 6.81 8.11
C SER A 130 -7.85 7.53 8.06
N ILE A 131 -8.96 6.84 7.78
CA ILE A 131 -10.25 7.48 7.47
C ILE A 131 -10.75 8.42 8.58
N GLU A 132 -10.49 8.12 9.85
CA GLU A 132 -10.86 8.97 10.99
C GLU A 132 -9.72 9.87 11.48
N SER A 133 -8.46 9.45 11.31
CA SER A 133 -7.30 10.13 11.90
C SER A 133 -6.60 11.11 10.96
N SER A 134 -6.68 10.87 9.64
CA SER A 134 -6.02 11.68 8.60
C SER A 134 -6.79 11.55 7.27
N PRO A 135 -7.80 12.42 7.04
CA PRO A 135 -8.61 12.38 5.83
C PRO A 135 -7.77 12.52 4.54
N GLU A 136 -6.75 13.37 4.54
CA GLU A 136 -5.88 13.58 3.38
C GLU A 136 -5.15 12.30 2.98
N ALA A 137 -4.66 11.55 3.97
CA ALA A 137 -3.95 10.32 3.72
C ALA A 137 -4.91 9.18 3.34
N ALA A 138 -6.12 9.16 3.90
CA ALA A 138 -7.17 8.25 3.47
C ALA A 138 -7.57 8.48 2.00
N GLU A 139 -7.69 9.74 1.59
CA GLU A 139 -7.93 10.12 0.19
C GLU A 139 -6.78 9.66 -0.73
N SER A 140 -5.52 9.81 -0.29
CA SER A 140 -4.31 9.36 -0.99
C SER A 140 -4.28 7.84 -1.16
N VAL A 141 -4.65 7.07 -0.12
CA VAL A 141 -4.74 5.61 -0.17
C VAL A 141 -5.79 5.15 -1.20
N LEU A 142 -6.95 5.81 -1.27
CA LEU A 142 -7.96 5.53 -2.30
C LEU A 142 -7.45 5.83 -3.72
N ASP A 143 -6.71 6.93 -3.91
CA ASP A 143 -6.12 7.26 -5.21
C ASP A 143 -5.12 6.19 -5.67
N GLN A 144 -4.34 5.64 -4.74
CA GLN A 144 -3.42 4.53 -5.03
C GLN A 144 -4.17 3.25 -5.40
N ALA A 145 -5.26 2.93 -4.70
CA ALA A 145 -6.12 1.80 -5.04
C ALA A 145 -6.69 1.94 -6.47
N TYR A 146 -7.20 3.13 -6.80
CA TYR A 146 -7.73 3.44 -8.13
C TYR A 146 -6.66 3.29 -9.22
N ILE A 147 -5.46 3.85 -9.01
CA ILE A 147 -4.35 3.74 -9.96
C ILE A 147 -3.96 2.28 -10.18
N LEU A 148 -3.78 1.50 -9.11
CA LEU A 148 -3.39 0.09 -9.19
C LEU A 148 -4.45 -0.77 -9.92
N ALA A 149 -5.73 -0.52 -9.66
CA ALA A 149 -6.81 -1.24 -10.32
C ALA A 149 -6.95 -0.85 -11.80
N ARG A 150 -6.87 0.45 -12.11
CA ARG A 150 -6.99 0.97 -13.48
C ARG A 150 -5.81 0.56 -14.37
N ASP A 151 -4.59 0.60 -13.82
CA ASP A 151 -3.37 0.30 -14.58
C ASP A 151 -3.04 -1.20 -14.58
N GLY A 152 -3.88 -2.02 -13.94
CA GLY A 152 -3.80 -3.48 -13.97
C GLY A 152 -4.08 -4.06 -15.37
N PRO A 153 -3.45 -5.21 -15.72
CA PRO A 153 -3.56 -5.80 -17.05
C PRO A 153 -4.99 -6.20 -17.42
N GLU A 154 -5.81 -6.60 -16.45
CA GLU A 154 -7.20 -6.98 -16.72
C GLU A 154 -8.06 -5.80 -17.20
N TYR A 155 -7.96 -4.63 -16.54
CA TYR A 155 -8.72 -3.44 -16.92
C TYR A 155 -8.23 -2.87 -18.26
N GLN A 156 -6.92 -2.92 -18.53
CA GLN A 156 -6.36 -2.46 -19.81
C GLN A 156 -6.82 -3.30 -21.00
N ASN A 157 -6.88 -4.63 -20.84
CA ASN A 157 -7.26 -5.56 -21.91
C ASN A 157 -8.77 -5.57 -22.23
N GLN A 158 -9.60 -4.93 -21.40
CA GLN A 158 -11.06 -4.82 -21.59
C GLN A 158 -11.48 -3.50 -22.24
N ARG A 159 -10.53 -2.65 -22.67
CA ARG A 159 -10.88 -1.44 -23.42
C ARG A 159 -11.52 -1.80 -24.77
N PRO A 160 -12.67 -1.21 -25.13
CA PRO A 160 -13.41 -1.56 -26.36
C PRO A 160 -12.67 -1.33 -27.69
N ASP A 161 -11.49 -0.72 -27.69
CA ASP A 161 -10.83 -0.21 -28.90
C ASP A 161 -9.83 -1.20 -29.54
N GLU A 162 -9.57 -2.36 -28.94
CA GLU A 162 -8.62 -3.35 -29.49
C GLU A 162 -9.32 -4.68 -29.80
N GLU A 163 -9.24 -5.09 -31.08
CA GLU A 163 -9.84 -6.32 -31.60
C GLU A 163 -9.43 -7.55 -30.77
N ILE A 164 -10.45 -8.28 -30.30
CA ILE A 164 -10.33 -9.48 -29.49
C ILE A 164 -9.54 -10.55 -30.26
N VAL A 165 -8.24 -10.67 -29.99
CA VAL A 165 -7.48 -11.87 -30.33
C VAL A 165 -7.72 -12.89 -29.22
N GLN A 166 -8.67 -13.80 -29.44
CA GLN A 166 -8.89 -14.97 -28.60
C GLN A 166 -7.66 -15.88 -28.69
N GLY A 167 -6.75 -15.77 -27.73
CA GLY A 167 -5.57 -16.60 -27.62
C GLY A 167 -5.14 -16.77 -26.17
N ALA A 168 -5.17 -18.03 -25.71
CA ALA A 168 -4.66 -18.54 -24.45
C ALA A 168 -5.46 -18.21 -23.17
N GLY A 169 -6.35 -19.15 -22.81
CA GLY A 169 -6.74 -19.33 -21.42
C GLY A 169 -5.53 -19.77 -20.60
N SER A 170 -4.97 -18.85 -19.81
CA SER A 170 -4.04 -19.17 -18.74
C SER A 170 -3.89 -17.99 -17.78
N SER A 171 -4.37 -18.15 -16.54
CA SER A 171 -3.82 -17.52 -15.34
C SER A 171 -3.86 -15.98 -15.20
N SER A 172 -4.81 -15.27 -15.85
CA SER A 172 -4.91 -13.80 -15.77
C SER A 172 -5.41 -13.25 -14.41
N THR A 173 -5.98 -14.10 -13.56
CA THR A 173 -6.64 -13.69 -12.31
C THR A 173 -5.67 -13.25 -11.20
N GLN A 174 -4.38 -13.63 -11.27
CA GLN A 174 -3.40 -13.32 -10.21
C GLN A 174 -2.86 -11.90 -10.24
N LEU A 175 -3.09 -11.14 -11.32
CA LEU A 175 -2.59 -9.77 -11.48
C LEU A 175 -3.70 -8.71 -11.47
N ALA A 176 -4.94 -9.14 -11.26
CA ALA A 176 -6.10 -8.27 -11.18
C ALA A 176 -6.33 -7.76 -9.77
N TYR A 177 -6.72 -6.48 -9.65
CA TYR A 177 -7.12 -5.95 -8.36
C TYR A 177 -8.40 -6.66 -7.88
N PRO A 178 -8.47 -7.20 -6.66
CA PRO A 178 -9.63 -7.99 -6.24
C PRO A 178 -10.92 -7.17 -6.18
N ASN A 179 -12.00 -7.68 -6.80
CA ASN A 179 -13.31 -7.03 -6.80
C ASN A 179 -13.86 -6.80 -5.38
N GLU A 180 -13.64 -7.77 -4.47
CA GLU A 180 -14.07 -7.67 -3.07
C GLU A 180 -13.41 -6.48 -2.35
N GLU A 181 -12.16 -6.16 -2.71
CA GLU A 181 -11.42 -5.03 -2.16
C GLU A 181 -11.95 -3.71 -2.74
N LEU A 182 -12.20 -3.64 -4.05
CA LEU A 182 -12.82 -2.47 -4.68
C LEU A 182 -14.24 -2.19 -4.18
N GLU A 183 -15.07 -3.23 -4.06
CA GLU A 183 -16.44 -3.14 -3.54
C GLU A 183 -16.43 -2.57 -2.14
N TRP A 184 -15.55 -3.10 -1.28
CA TRP A 184 -15.43 -2.65 0.09
C TRP A 184 -14.91 -1.21 0.18
N LEU A 185 -13.89 -0.84 -0.58
CA LEU A 185 -13.35 0.53 -0.60
C LEU A 185 -14.40 1.53 -1.11
N ALA A 186 -15.08 1.22 -2.22
CA ALA A 186 -16.12 2.07 -2.79
C ALA A 186 -17.29 2.25 -1.81
N THR A 187 -17.76 1.16 -1.20
CA THR A 187 -18.89 1.22 -0.25
C THR A 187 -18.52 1.98 1.02
N THR A 188 -17.31 1.79 1.53
CA THR A 188 -16.83 2.49 2.74
C THR A 188 -16.63 3.98 2.48
N ALA A 189 -16.01 4.35 1.35
CA ALA A 189 -15.86 5.74 0.94
C ALA A 189 -17.22 6.42 0.70
N PHE A 190 -18.20 5.70 0.14
CA PHE A 190 -19.56 6.20 -0.01
C PHE A 190 -20.22 6.45 1.35
N ASN A 191 -20.12 5.52 2.30
CA ASN A 191 -20.71 5.70 3.63
C ASN A 191 -20.09 6.90 4.35
N HIS A 192 -18.77 7.05 4.25
CA HIS A 192 -18.09 8.22 4.81
C HIS A 192 -18.53 9.54 4.14
N ALA A 193 -18.78 9.53 2.82
CA ALA A 193 -19.36 10.68 2.14
C ALA A 193 -20.76 11.05 2.69
N ILE A 194 -21.58 10.05 3.05
CA ILE A 194 -22.87 10.29 3.71
C ILE A 194 -22.68 10.88 5.11
N ASP A 195 -21.73 10.37 5.90
CA ASP A 195 -21.43 10.91 7.23
C ASP A 195 -21.02 12.39 7.15
N LEU A 196 -20.20 12.76 6.16
CA LEU A 196 -19.80 14.15 5.90
C LEU A 196 -20.98 15.03 5.48
N TYR A 197 -21.88 14.51 4.64
CA TYR A 197 -23.12 15.23 4.27
C TYR A 197 -24.02 15.48 5.49
N LEU A 198 -24.18 14.47 6.36
CA LEU A 198 -24.95 14.61 7.60
C LEU A 198 -24.29 15.60 8.58
N ALA A 199 -22.98 15.80 8.49
CA ALA A 199 -22.23 16.81 9.21
C ALA A 199 -22.23 18.20 8.54
N SER A 200 -22.99 18.38 7.45
CA SER A 200 -23.06 19.61 6.64
C SER A 200 -21.73 20.02 5.99
N ASP A 201 -20.82 19.06 5.77
CA ASP A 201 -19.63 19.25 4.93
C ASP A 201 -19.88 18.75 3.51
N ASP A 202 -20.70 19.50 2.78
CA ASP A 202 -21.11 19.16 1.42
C ASP A 202 -19.94 19.08 0.43
N THR A 203 -18.89 19.89 0.66
CA THR A 203 -17.71 19.91 -0.20
C THR A 203 -16.90 18.63 -0.04
N ALA A 204 -16.61 18.21 1.19
CA ALA A 204 -15.92 16.95 1.45
C ALA A 204 -16.80 15.77 1.01
N SER A 205 -18.10 15.78 1.34
CA SER A 205 -19.04 14.74 0.94
C SER A 205 -19.00 14.48 -0.58
N ARG A 206 -19.11 15.53 -1.40
CA ARG A 206 -19.06 15.40 -2.87
C ARG A 206 -17.73 14.83 -3.37
N ARG A 207 -16.62 15.21 -2.75
CA ARG A 207 -15.28 14.70 -3.11
C ARG A 207 -15.15 13.20 -2.83
N TRP A 208 -15.53 12.79 -1.63
CA TRP A 208 -15.49 11.39 -1.18
C TRP A 208 -16.43 10.50 -1.98
N TYR A 209 -17.61 11.03 -2.31
CA TYR A 209 -18.52 10.37 -3.22
C TYR A 209 -17.93 10.17 -4.64
N GLY A 210 -17.24 11.17 -5.18
CA GLY A 210 -16.54 11.06 -6.47
C GLY A 210 -15.55 9.90 -6.47
N LYS A 211 -14.71 9.80 -5.43
CA LYS A 211 -13.76 8.69 -5.24
C LYS A 211 -14.47 7.33 -5.14
N ALA A 212 -15.58 7.26 -4.41
CA ALA A 212 -16.39 6.04 -4.30
C ALA A 212 -16.92 5.58 -5.66
N LEU A 213 -17.42 6.49 -6.50
CA LEU A 213 -17.87 6.17 -7.84
C LEU A 213 -16.72 5.71 -8.75
N ASP A 214 -15.57 6.38 -8.68
CA ASP A 214 -14.43 6.03 -9.53
C ASP A 214 -13.92 4.61 -9.23
N LEU A 215 -13.88 4.21 -7.95
CA LEU A 215 -13.62 2.83 -7.57
C LEU A 215 -14.73 1.88 -8.02
N ALA A 216 -16.00 2.26 -7.83
CA ALA A 216 -17.13 1.43 -8.21
C ALA A 216 -17.17 1.10 -9.72
N ARG A 217 -16.65 2.01 -10.57
CA ARG A 217 -16.54 1.80 -12.03
C ARG A 217 -15.52 0.73 -12.43
N LEU A 218 -14.54 0.48 -11.58
CA LEU A 218 -13.48 -0.50 -11.86
C LEU A 218 -13.91 -1.92 -11.53
N LEU A 219 -15.07 -2.14 -10.88
CA LEU A 219 -15.58 -3.48 -10.61
C LEU A 219 -16.04 -4.17 -11.89
N HIS A 220 -15.78 -5.47 -11.96
CA HIS A 220 -16.32 -6.35 -12.99
C HIS A 220 -17.73 -6.86 -12.62
N ASP A 221 -18.65 -5.94 -12.33
CA ASP A 221 -20.04 -6.22 -11.91
C ASP A 221 -21.10 -5.68 -12.90
N ASN A 222 -20.68 -5.41 -14.13
CA ASN A 222 -21.48 -4.73 -15.17
C ASN A 222 -21.98 -3.33 -14.77
N GLY A 223 -21.28 -2.66 -13.85
CA GLY A 223 -21.63 -1.32 -13.36
C GLY A 223 -22.77 -1.32 -12.34
N GLY A 224 -23.10 -2.47 -11.75
CA GLY A 224 -24.20 -2.61 -10.80
C GLY A 224 -24.02 -1.73 -9.56
N LEU A 225 -22.87 -1.82 -8.90
CA LEU A 225 -22.53 -1.01 -7.73
C LEU A 225 -22.51 0.46 -8.09
N TRP A 226 -21.86 0.82 -9.20
CA TRP A 226 -21.79 2.21 -9.64
C TRP A 226 -23.18 2.85 -9.84
N GLN A 227 -24.12 2.14 -10.50
CA GLN A 227 -25.49 2.61 -10.69
C GLN A 227 -26.21 2.81 -9.36
N ILE A 228 -26.07 1.86 -8.42
CA ILE A 228 -26.70 1.93 -7.09
C ILE A 228 -26.17 3.14 -6.32
N LEU A 229 -24.86 3.34 -6.28
CA LEU A 229 -24.26 4.48 -5.58
C LEU A 229 -24.69 5.80 -6.24
N GLN A 230 -24.75 5.83 -7.57
CA GLN A 230 -25.17 7.01 -8.32
C GLN A 230 -26.62 7.41 -8.03
N GLU A 231 -27.52 6.44 -8.05
CA GLU A 231 -28.93 6.67 -7.76
C GLU A 231 -29.13 7.19 -6.33
N LYS A 232 -28.45 6.57 -5.35
CA LYS A 232 -28.57 6.96 -3.94
C LYS A 232 -28.12 8.40 -3.70
N PHE A 233 -26.99 8.79 -4.28
CA PHE A 233 -26.46 10.15 -4.10
C PHE A 233 -27.31 11.20 -4.82
N GLY A 234 -27.88 10.86 -5.97
CA GLY A 234 -28.81 11.75 -6.69
C GLY A 234 -30.08 12.10 -5.91
N ARG A 235 -30.38 11.38 -4.82
CA ARG A 235 -31.52 11.66 -3.93
C ARG A 235 -31.18 12.61 -2.78
N LEU A 236 -29.90 12.98 -2.60
CA LEU A 236 -29.49 13.92 -1.55
C LEU A 236 -29.83 15.36 -1.96
N SER A 237 -30.24 16.16 -0.97
CA SER A 237 -30.60 17.57 -1.14
C SER A 237 -29.48 18.45 -0.59
N TRP A 238 -28.90 19.30 -1.43
CA TRP A 238 -27.75 20.11 -1.05
C TRP A 238 -28.25 21.52 -0.72
N ASP A 239 -27.74 22.10 0.36
CA ASP A 239 -28.03 23.50 0.69
C ASP A 239 -27.12 24.38 -0.19
N ASP A 240 -27.72 25.11 -1.14
CA ASP A 240 -27.02 26.05 -2.04
C ASP A 240 -26.57 27.34 -1.32
#